data_AF-A0A522YR83-F1
#
_entry.id   AF-A0A522YR83-F1
#
_cell.length_a   1.000
_cell.length_b   1.000
_cell.length_c   1.000
_cell.angle_alpha   90.00
_cell.angle_beta   90.00
_cell.angle_gamma   90.00
#
_symmetry.space_group_name_H-M   'P 1'
#
loop_
_entity.id
_entity.type
_entity.pdbx_description
1 polymer ?
#
loop_
_entity_poly.entity_id
_entity_poly.type
_entity_poly.pdbx_seq_one_letter_code
_entity_poly.pdbx_strand_id
1 'polypeptide(L)'
;MARARVPPAVHEALRVFARWLFTFYHDIRVHGAHHVPREGAVIIAANHPTYLDPAFLMVGVERPVRFMAWEKPFRLPLLGALLRAYGAISVDMKKPGRASFEAAVKVLRSGEAFGIFPEGGRTKSLDAMNPFKSGVARLALISGAPIIPATIVGGRRVWRRGELFPKPGPITVYFHPPLRVEASERLRWKRDKTLERQVVEGLIGSIHKKLVPSLRRDARLDRLLAAAPAPPSLLVEGIPPLFLGLAWCFLPRAGWAEVGAPAVWALSAYLAVLGLELAVEWRGLGVKWGRQVLPWATLAAFAWQSFGKPNKWNTPLEAAFLFLLGWIIFFRFKEYRRIRTPLLALGYAAWLAEAVSRGSR
;
A
#
# COMPACT_ATOMS: atom_id res chain seq x y z
N MET A 1 -30.83 -9.96 -25.88
CA MET A 1 -30.25 -11.04 -25.05
C MET A 1 -30.16 -10.58 -23.59
N ALA A 2 -30.95 -11.17 -22.69
CA ALA A 2 -30.81 -10.93 -21.26
C ALA A 2 -29.44 -11.49 -20.83
N ARG A 3 -28.50 -10.63 -20.42
CA ARG A 3 -27.21 -11.11 -19.91
C ARG A 3 -27.49 -11.90 -18.64
N ALA A 4 -27.05 -13.16 -18.61
CA ALA A 4 -27.27 -14.06 -17.49
C ALA A 4 -26.83 -13.41 -16.17
N ARG A 5 -27.63 -13.61 -15.12
CA ARG A 5 -27.26 -13.24 -13.76
C ARG A 5 -25.97 -13.97 -13.39
N VAL A 6 -25.00 -13.28 -12.80
CA VAL A 6 -23.81 -13.96 -12.26
C VAL A 6 -24.31 -14.92 -11.19
N PRO A 7 -24.01 -16.23 -11.26
CA PRO A 7 -24.40 -17.15 -10.21
C PRO A 7 -23.83 -16.69 -8.86
N PRO A 8 -24.64 -16.63 -7.78
CA PRO A 8 -24.16 -16.18 -6.48
C PRO A 8 -22.91 -16.93 -5.99
N ALA A 9 -22.83 -18.24 -6.26
CA ALA A 9 -21.67 -19.07 -5.90
C ALA A 9 -20.38 -18.63 -6.63
N VAL A 10 -20.46 -18.23 -7.89
CA VAL A 10 -19.31 -17.74 -8.67
C VAL A 10 -18.83 -16.40 -8.11
N HIS A 11 -19.77 -15.49 -7.81
CA HIS A 11 -19.44 -14.22 -7.15
C HIS A 11 -18.77 -14.45 -5.80
N GLU A 12 -19.31 -15.34 -4.98
CA GLU A 12 -18.78 -15.65 -3.66
C GLU A 12 -17.37 -16.25 -3.73
N ALA A 13 -17.14 -17.22 -4.63
CA ALA A 13 -15.81 -17.79 -4.84
C ALA A 13 -14.78 -16.74 -5.28
N LEU A 14 -15.15 -15.88 -6.25
CA LEU A 14 -14.29 -14.78 -6.71
C LEU A 14 -14.03 -13.75 -5.60
N ARG A 15 -15.05 -13.44 -4.79
CA ARG A 15 -14.94 -12.52 -3.65
C ARG A 15 -13.99 -13.05 -2.59
N VAL A 16 -14.12 -14.32 -2.20
CA VAL A 16 -13.24 -14.98 -1.21
C VAL A 16 -11.81 -15.02 -1.73
N PHE A 17 -11.61 -15.42 -2.99
CA PHE A 17 -10.29 -15.42 -3.61
C PHE A 17 -9.66 -14.01 -3.67
N ALA A 18 -10.42 -13.01 -4.13
CA ALA A 18 -9.96 -11.63 -4.18
C ALA A 18 -9.64 -11.08 -2.77
N ARG A 19 -10.47 -11.41 -1.77
CA ARG A 19 -10.23 -11.03 -0.38
C ARG A 19 -8.93 -11.61 0.12
N TRP A 20 -8.70 -12.91 -0.06
CA TRP A 20 -7.46 -13.57 0.32
C TRP A 20 -6.23 -12.92 -0.35
N LEU A 21 -6.29 -12.77 -1.68
CA LEU A 21 -5.21 -12.17 -2.47
C LEU A 21 -4.88 -10.74 -2.01
N PHE A 22 -5.90 -9.91 -1.85
CA PHE A 22 -5.71 -8.50 -1.47
C PHE A 22 -5.43 -8.31 0.03
N THR A 23 -5.81 -9.25 0.90
CA THR A 23 -5.34 -9.25 2.29
C THR A 23 -3.83 -9.46 2.34
N PHE A 24 -3.31 -10.42 1.56
CA PHE A 24 -1.88 -10.70 1.53
C PHE A 24 -1.07 -9.58 0.86
N TYR A 25 -1.48 -9.14 -0.33
CA TYR A 25 -0.70 -8.20 -1.13
C TYR A 25 -0.96 -6.72 -0.78
N HIS A 26 -2.17 -6.41 -0.30
CA HIS A 26 -2.62 -5.04 -0.08
C HIS A 26 -3.11 -4.74 1.35
N ASP A 27 -2.96 -5.64 2.34
CA ASP A 27 -3.52 -5.44 3.70
C ASP A 27 -4.93 -4.85 3.65
N ILE A 28 -5.79 -5.45 2.81
CA ILE A 28 -7.09 -4.85 2.48
C ILE A 28 -7.99 -4.80 3.72
N ARG A 29 -8.55 -3.63 3.98
CA ARG A 29 -9.49 -3.40 5.08
C ARG A 29 -10.81 -2.88 4.54
N VAL A 30 -11.91 -3.44 5.05
CA VAL A 30 -13.26 -3.07 4.64
C VAL A 30 -14.04 -2.61 5.86
N HIS A 31 -14.68 -1.45 5.76
CA HIS A 31 -15.51 -0.88 6.80
C HIS A 31 -16.90 -0.52 6.24
N GLY A 32 -17.94 -0.72 7.05
CA GLY A 32 -19.30 -0.30 6.72
C GLY A 32 -20.02 -1.16 5.67
N ALA A 33 -19.52 -2.36 5.36
CA ALA A 33 -20.12 -3.27 4.38
C ALA A 33 -21.62 -3.54 4.64
N HIS A 34 -22.04 -3.53 5.90
CA HIS A 34 -23.45 -3.68 6.32
C HIS A 34 -24.38 -2.58 5.80
N HIS A 35 -23.87 -1.43 5.35
CA HIS A 35 -24.69 -0.40 4.72
C HIS A 35 -25.18 -0.81 3.32
N VAL A 36 -24.56 -1.81 2.69
CA VAL A 36 -24.96 -2.30 1.37
C VAL A 36 -26.14 -3.26 1.52
N PRO A 37 -27.32 -2.97 0.95
CA PRO A 37 -28.46 -3.88 1.00
C PRO A 37 -28.15 -5.21 0.30
N ARG A 38 -28.53 -6.31 0.96
CA ARG A 38 -28.35 -7.68 0.43
C ARG A 38 -29.17 -7.94 -0.84
N GLU A 39 -30.31 -7.25 -0.99
CA GLU A 39 -31.24 -7.39 -2.11
C GLU A 39 -31.78 -6.04 -2.57
N GLY A 40 -32.49 -6.04 -3.71
CA GLY A 40 -33.05 -4.83 -4.32
C GLY A 40 -32.02 -3.97 -5.06
N ALA A 41 -32.52 -2.93 -5.73
CA ALA A 41 -31.69 -2.02 -6.51
C ALA A 41 -30.80 -1.18 -5.58
N VAL A 42 -29.52 -1.05 -5.90
CA VAL A 42 -28.58 -0.20 -5.16
C VAL A 42 -27.49 0.35 -6.08
N ILE A 43 -27.11 1.61 -5.87
CA ILE A 43 -26.00 2.24 -6.57
C ILE A 43 -24.80 2.35 -5.63
N ILE A 44 -23.69 1.69 -5.92
CA ILE A 44 -22.43 1.86 -5.18
C ILE A 44 -21.59 2.90 -5.94
N ALA A 45 -21.42 4.08 -5.36
CA ALA A 45 -20.73 5.20 -5.99
C ALA A 45 -19.40 5.51 -5.29
N ALA A 46 -18.28 5.32 -5.98
CA ALA A 46 -16.95 5.44 -5.40
C ALA A 46 -16.01 6.39 -6.17
N ASN A 47 -14.94 6.82 -5.50
CA ASN A 47 -13.77 7.41 -6.18
C ASN A 47 -13.01 6.35 -6.98
N HIS A 48 -12.22 6.78 -7.98
CA HIS A 48 -11.62 5.89 -8.99
C HIS A 48 -10.09 6.02 -9.11
N PRO A 49 -9.31 5.69 -8.07
CA PRO A 49 -7.86 5.83 -8.10
C PRO A 49 -7.11 4.81 -8.99
N THR A 50 -7.64 3.60 -9.22
CA THR A 50 -6.91 2.48 -9.85
C THR A 50 -7.74 1.70 -10.88
N TYR A 51 -7.12 0.72 -11.53
CA TYR A 51 -7.86 -0.25 -12.36
C TYR A 51 -8.58 -1.33 -11.54
N LEU A 52 -8.12 -1.59 -10.32
CA LEU A 52 -8.65 -2.66 -9.45
C LEU A 52 -9.79 -2.18 -8.54
N ASP A 53 -10.21 -0.93 -8.65
CA ASP A 53 -11.26 -0.36 -7.82
C ASP A 53 -12.56 -1.18 -7.79
N PRO A 54 -13.07 -1.72 -8.94
CA PRO A 54 -14.21 -2.64 -8.90
C PRO A 54 -13.95 -3.87 -8.02
N ALA A 55 -12.75 -4.46 -8.15
CA ALA A 55 -12.36 -5.65 -7.38
C ALA A 55 -12.23 -5.33 -5.88
N PHE A 56 -11.68 -4.17 -5.52
CA PHE A 56 -11.60 -3.71 -4.13
C PHE A 56 -12.98 -3.51 -3.51
N LEU A 57 -13.94 -2.94 -4.25
CA LEU A 57 -15.31 -2.79 -3.77
C LEU A 57 -15.97 -4.17 -3.55
N MET A 58 -15.81 -5.10 -4.49
CA MET A 58 -16.46 -6.42 -4.40
C MET A 58 -16.04 -7.25 -3.19
N VAL A 59 -14.81 -7.08 -2.67
CA VAL A 59 -14.36 -7.77 -1.44
C VAL A 59 -15.32 -7.56 -0.28
N GLY A 60 -15.92 -6.37 -0.20
CA GLY A 60 -16.85 -5.98 0.86
C GLY A 60 -18.32 -6.24 0.57
N VAL A 61 -18.69 -6.78 -0.58
CA VAL A 61 -20.10 -6.87 -1.02
C VAL A 61 -20.49 -8.33 -1.25
N GLU A 62 -21.46 -8.82 -0.46
CA GLU A 62 -21.93 -10.22 -0.45
C GLU A 62 -22.82 -10.58 -1.66
N ARG A 63 -23.07 -9.64 -2.57
CA ARG A 63 -23.90 -9.84 -3.77
C ARG A 63 -23.19 -9.37 -5.05
N PRO A 64 -23.54 -9.91 -6.23
CA PRO A 64 -22.97 -9.46 -7.49
C PRO A 64 -23.22 -7.97 -7.73
N VAL A 65 -22.16 -7.24 -8.11
CA VAL A 65 -22.22 -5.81 -8.48
C VAL A 65 -21.87 -5.65 -9.94
N ARG A 66 -22.73 -5.00 -10.71
CA ARG A 66 -22.51 -4.74 -12.13
C ARG A 66 -21.71 -3.46 -12.31
N PHE A 67 -20.55 -3.55 -12.96
CA PHE A 67 -19.73 -2.38 -13.30
C PHE A 67 -19.64 -2.20 -14.80
N MET A 68 -19.52 -0.96 -15.27
CA MET A 68 -19.15 -0.72 -16.67
C MET A 68 -17.65 -0.83 -16.86
N ALA A 69 -17.23 -1.56 -17.88
CA ALA A 69 -15.83 -1.73 -18.22
C ALA A 69 -15.60 -1.55 -19.73
N TRP A 70 -14.40 -1.09 -20.09
CA TRP A 70 -14.01 -0.91 -21.48
C TRP A 70 -14.11 -2.22 -22.25
N GLU A 71 -14.60 -2.17 -23.49
CA GLU A 71 -14.79 -3.36 -24.32
C GLU A 71 -13.50 -4.12 -24.69
N LYS A 72 -12.34 -3.46 -24.82
CA LYS A 72 -11.12 -4.12 -25.29
C LYS A 72 -10.70 -5.31 -24.42
N PRO A 73 -10.64 -5.18 -23.08
CA PRO A 73 -10.41 -6.31 -22.18
C PRO A 73 -11.33 -7.53 -22.38
N PHE A 74 -12.56 -7.35 -22.87
CA PHE A 74 -13.50 -8.46 -23.08
C PHE A 74 -13.15 -9.36 -24.27
N ARG A 75 -12.28 -8.88 -25.18
CA ARG A 75 -11.80 -9.64 -26.35
C ARG A 75 -10.73 -10.66 -25.98
N LEU A 76 -10.08 -10.50 -24.83
CA LEU A 76 -9.12 -11.47 -24.31
C LEU A 76 -9.90 -12.64 -23.69
N PRO A 77 -9.63 -13.92 -24.04
CA PRO A 77 -10.46 -15.05 -23.61
C PRO A 77 -10.60 -15.16 -22.09
N LEU A 78 -9.47 -15.27 -21.38
CA LEU A 78 -9.44 -15.44 -19.92
C LEU A 78 -9.90 -14.19 -19.19
N LEU A 79 -9.34 -13.02 -19.54
CA LEU A 79 -9.71 -11.76 -18.89
C LEU A 79 -11.17 -11.39 -19.15
N GLY A 80 -11.66 -11.61 -20.36
CA GLY A 80 -13.05 -11.36 -20.72
C GLY A 80 -14.01 -12.30 -20.00
N ALA A 81 -13.66 -13.58 -19.85
CA ALA A 81 -14.45 -14.52 -19.06
C ALA A 81 -14.51 -14.10 -17.59
N LEU A 82 -13.36 -13.71 -17.02
CA LEU A 82 -13.24 -13.20 -15.66
C LEU A 82 -14.09 -11.95 -15.45
N LEU A 83 -13.99 -10.96 -16.35
CA LEU A 83 -14.79 -9.73 -16.28
C LEU A 83 -16.29 -10.00 -16.36
N ARG A 84 -16.72 -10.94 -17.22
CA ARG A 84 -18.13 -11.35 -17.30
C ARG A 84 -18.59 -12.05 -16.01
N ALA A 85 -17.74 -12.91 -15.44
CA ALA A 85 -18.00 -13.59 -14.17
C ALA A 85 -18.08 -12.60 -12.99
N TYR A 86 -17.27 -11.53 -13.02
CA TYR A 86 -17.35 -10.40 -12.07
C TYR A 86 -18.54 -9.45 -12.34
N GLY A 87 -19.39 -9.77 -13.32
CA GLY A 87 -20.58 -8.99 -13.62
C GLY A 87 -20.33 -7.70 -14.40
N ALA A 88 -19.15 -7.53 -15.01
CA ALA A 88 -18.84 -6.35 -15.80
C ALA A 88 -19.65 -6.28 -17.10
N ILE A 89 -20.10 -5.08 -17.43
CA ILE A 89 -20.86 -4.71 -18.61
C ILE A 89 -19.90 -4.02 -19.57
N SER A 90 -19.59 -4.70 -20.68
CA SER A 90 -18.79 -4.12 -21.77
C SER A 90 -19.47 -2.88 -22.34
N VAL A 91 -18.75 -1.76 -22.39
CA VAL A 91 -19.18 -0.50 -23.00
C VAL A 91 -18.10 0.04 -23.95
N ASP A 92 -18.56 0.62 -25.07
CA ASP A 92 -17.69 1.38 -25.96
C ASP A 92 -17.45 2.78 -25.38
N MET A 93 -16.21 3.04 -24.99
CA MET A 93 -15.78 4.33 -24.44
C MET A 93 -15.73 5.45 -25.48
N LYS A 94 -15.82 5.16 -26.78
CA LYS A 94 -15.91 6.16 -27.85
C LYS A 94 -17.31 6.78 -27.98
N LYS A 95 -18.36 6.06 -27.56
CA LYS A 95 -19.76 6.55 -27.54
C LYS A 95 -20.42 6.37 -26.16
N PRO A 96 -19.85 6.91 -25.07
CA PRO A 96 -20.14 6.47 -23.71
C PRO A 96 -21.45 7.00 -23.10
N GLY A 97 -22.33 7.64 -23.87
CA GLY A 97 -23.44 8.42 -23.29
C GLY A 97 -24.70 7.61 -22.98
N ARG A 98 -25.49 7.35 -24.03
CA ARG A 98 -26.88 6.93 -23.87
C ARG A 98 -27.03 5.44 -23.59
N ALA A 99 -26.39 4.59 -24.38
CA ALA A 99 -26.49 3.14 -24.24
C ALA A 99 -25.98 2.64 -22.88
N SER A 100 -24.88 3.21 -22.40
CA SER A 100 -24.35 2.92 -21.06
C SER A 100 -25.37 3.32 -19.99
N PHE A 101 -25.88 4.54 -20.04
CA PHE A 101 -26.87 5.02 -19.07
C PHE A 101 -28.14 4.14 -19.07
N GLU A 102 -28.68 3.79 -20.23
CA GLU A 102 -29.85 2.91 -20.36
C GLU A 102 -29.57 1.50 -19.82
N ALA A 103 -28.36 0.96 -20.03
CA ALA A 103 -27.95 -0.32 -19.46
C ALA A 103 -27.89 -0.26 -17.92
N ALA A 104 -27.38 0.81 -17.33
CA ALA A 104 -27.39 1.01 -15.87
C ALA A 104 -28.83 1.10 -15.32
N VAL A 105 -29.71 1.84 -15.98
CA VAL A 105 -31.14 1.91 -15.60
C VAL A 105 -31.77 0.52 -15.65
N LYS A 106 -31.45 -0.29 -16.66
CA LYS A 106 -31.97 -1.66 -16.78
C LYS A 106 -31.52 -2.56 -15.63
N VAL A 107 -30.24 -2.48 -15.24
CA VAL A 107 -29.70 -3.22 -14.07
C VAL A 107 -30.41 -2.81 -12.79
N LEU A 108 -30.62 -1.51 -12.58
CA LEU A 108 -31.29 -1.04 -11.37
C LEU A 108 -32.77 -1.46 -11.35
N ARG A 109 -33.46 -1.39 -12.49
CA ARG A 109 -34.85 -1.86 -12.62
C ARG A 109 -35.00 -3.37 -12.43
N SER A 110 -33.97 -4.17 -12.69
CA SER A 110 -33.99 -5.61 -12.40
C SER A 110 -33.71 -5.94 -10.93
N GLY A 111 -33.56 -4.93 -10.06
CA GLY A 111 -33.27 -5.09 -8.64
C GLY A 111 -31.83 -5.50 -8.34
N GLU A 112 -30.91 -5.30 -9.28
CA GLU A 112 -29.49 -5.63 -9.13
C GLU A 112 -28.67 -4.46 -8.58
N ALA A 113 -27.50 -4.77 -8.01
CA ALA A 113 -26.54 -3.76 -7.56
C ALA A 113 -25.71 -3.24 -8.75
N PHE A 114 -25.59 -1.92 -8.86
CA PHE A 114 -24.81 -1.25 -9.89
C PHE A 114 -23.69 -0.41 -9.29
N GLY A 115 -22.46 -0.68 -9.71
CA GLY A 115 -21.28 0.06 -9.30
C GLY A 115 -20.92 1.13 -10.32
N ILE A 116 -20.70 2.36 -9.84
CA ILE A 116 -20.36 3.52 -10.68
C ILE A 116 -19.21 4.33 -10.07
N PHE A 117 -18.38 4.86 -10.96
CA PHE A 117 -17.32 5.82 -10.62
C PHE A 117 -17.70 7.19 -11.21
N PRO A 118 -18.30 8.10 -10.41
CA PRO A 118 -18.86 9.35 -10.93
C PRO A 118 -17.80 10.29 -11.53
N GLU A 119 -16.52 10.08 -11.23
CA GLU A 119 -15.37 10.75 -11.87
C GLU A 119 -15.34 10.54 -13.41
N GLY A 120 -15.97 9.47 -13.90
CA GLY A 120 -16.06 9.15 -15.33
C GLY A 120 -14.72 8.75 -15.98
N GLY A 121 -13.68 8.58 -15.17
CA GLY A 121 -12.35 8.17 -15.54
C GLY A 121 -11.47 8.16 -14.28
N ARG A 122 -10.33 7.46 -14.34
CA ARG A 122 -9.43 7.36 -13.19
C ARG A 122 -8.90 8.73 -12.76
N THR A 123 -8.73 8.89 -11.46
CA THR A 123 -8.27 10.13 -10.86
C THR A 123 -6.92 10.56 -11.44
N LYS A 124 -6.83 11.82 -11.89
CA LYS A 124 -5.61 12.37 -12.51
C LYS A 124 -4.65 13.00 -11.51
N SER A 125 -5.21 13.67 -10.49
CA SER A 125 -4.44 14.39 -9.47
C SER A 125 -3.97 13.46 -8.34
N LEU A 126 -2.85 13.83 -7.70
CA LEU A 126 -2.33 13.20 -6.49
C LEU A 126 -3.04 13.64 -5.21
N ASP A 127 -3.76 14.77 -5.25
CA ASP A 127 -4.27 15.44 -4.05
C ASP A 127 -5.80 15.59 -4.03
N ALA A 128 -6.47 15.33 -5.15
CA ALA A 128 -7.92 15.49 -5.27
C ALA A 128 -8.53 14.42 -6.18
N MET A 129 -9.84 14.21 -6.08
CA MET A 129 -10.62 13.44 -7.06
C MET A 129 -10.87 14.27 -8.32
N ASN A 130 -11.21 13.63 -9.43
CA ASN A 130 -11.78 14.33 -10.57
C ASN A 130 -13.19 14.86 -10.21
N PRO A 131 -13.68 15.88 -10.94
CA PRO A 131 -15.07 16.34 -10.79
C PRO A 131 -16.08 15.22 -11.05
N PHE A 132 -17.15 15.18 -10.25
CA PHE A 132 -18.19 14.17 -10.40
C PHE A 132 -19.19 14.57 -11.48
N LYS A 133 -19.58 13.60 -12.30
CA LYS A 133 -20.64 13.74 -13.31
C LYS A 133 -22.01 13.49 -12.68
N SER A 134 -23.03 14.23 -13.13
CA SER A 134 -24.40 14.11 -12.59
C SER A 134 -25.12 12.81 -12.94
N GLY A 135 -24.52 11.94 -13.76
CA GLY A 135 -25.10 10.66 -14.17
C GLY A 135 -25.49 9.76 -12.99
N VAL A 136 -24.72 9.77 -11.90
CA VAL A 136 -25.03 9.01 -10.68
C VAL A 136 -26.33 9.47 -10.02
N ALA A 137 -26.54 10.79 -9.91
CA ALA A 137 -27.76 11.36 -9.34
C ALA A 137 -28.96 11.05 -10.24
N ARG A 138 -28.80 11.17 -11.56
CA ARG A 138 -29.85 10.82 -12.53
C ARG A 138 -30.26 9.35 -12.43
N LEU A 139 -29.31 8.44 -12.24
CA LEU A 139 -29.62 7.01 -12.06
C LEU A 139 -30.45 6.80 -10.79
N ALA A 140 -30.05 7.40 -9.67
CA ALA A 140 -30.77 7.27 -8.41
C ALA A 140 -32.20 7.83 -8.52
N LEU A 141 -32.34 9.04 -9.08
CA LEU A 141 -33.63 9.71 -9.23
C LEU A 141 -34.62 8.97 -10.15
N ILE A 142 -34.13 8.34 -11.22
CA ILE A 142 -34.97 7.59 -12.18
C ILE A 142 -35.32 6.19 -11.66
N SER A 143 -34.41 5.55 -10.92
CA SER A 143 -34.59 4.18 -10.44
C SER A 143 -35.20 4.09 -9.04
N GLY A 144 -35.15 5.17 -8.25
CA GLY A 144 -35.44 5.14 -6.82
C GLY A 144 -34.41 4.38 -5.98
N ALA A 145 -33.30 3.93 -6.59
CA ALA A 145 -32.29 3.15 -5.89
C ALA A 145 -31.50 4.04 -4.91
N PRO A 146 -31.27 3.61 -3.66
CA PRO A 146 -30.38 4.30 -2.75
C PRO A 146 -28.94 4.30 -3.29
N ILE A 147 -28.22 5.38 -3.02
CA ILE A 147 -26.79 5.48 -3.31
C ILE A 147 -26.03 5.10 -2.03
N ILE A 148 -25.14 4.13 -2.12
CA ILE A 148 -24.12 3.84 -1.10
C ILE A 148 -22.83 4.55 -1.54
N PRO A 149 -22.46 5.67 -0.91
CA PRO A 149 -21.15 6.26 -1.14
C PRO A 149 -20.08 5.27 -0.68
N ALA A 150 -19.01 5.12 -1.46
CA ALA A 150 -17.86 4.33 -1.08
C ALA A 150 -16.56 5.11 -1.27
N THR A 151 -15.57 4.87 -0.42
CA THR A 151 -14.26 5.51 -0.49
C THR A 151 -13.16 4.47 -0.52
N ILE A 152 -12.33 4.55 -1.55
CA ILE A 152 -11.12 3.75 -1.73
C ILE A 152 -9.93 4.63 -1.36
N VAL A 153 -9.24 4.23 -0.30
CA VAL A 153 -8.05 4.87 0.25
C VAL A 153 -6.83 4.02 -0.04
N GLY A 154 -5.68 4.67 -0.31
CA GLY A 154 -4.41 4.00 -0.61
C GLY A 154 -4.21 3.62 -2.08
N GLY A 155 -5.30 3.59 -2.87
CA GLY A 155 -5.26 3.22 -4.29
C GLY A 155 -4.21 3.98 -5.11
N ARG A 156 -4.09 5.30 -4.91
CA ARG A 156 -3.09 6.11 -5.61
C ARG A 156 -1.63 5.76 -5.27
N ARG A 157 -1.36 5.30 -4.04
CA ARG A 157 -0.01 4.87 -3.65
C ARG A 157 0.32 3.47 -4.19
N VAL A 158 -0.71 2.64 -4.29
CA VAL A 158 -0.62 1.25 -4.77
C VAL A 158 -0.49 1.19 -6.28
N TRP A 159 -1.37 1.84 -7.04
CA TRP A 159 -1.35 1.73 -8.50
C TRP A 159 -1.87 3.01 -9.16
N ARG A 160 -0.99 4.01 -9.28
CA ARG A 160 -1.37 5.29 -9.88
C ARG A 160 -1.53 5.16 -11.39
N ARG A 161 -2.33 6.04 -11.98
CA ARG A 161 -2.47 6.10 -13.44
C ARG A 161 -1.09 6.31 -14.10
N GLY A 162 -0.75 5.44 -15.05
CA GLY A 162 0.53 5.48 -15.79
C GLY A 162 1.54 4.44 -15.31
N GLU A 163 1.35 3.86 -14.12
CA GLU A 163 2.16 2.72 -13.67
C GLU A 163 1.69 1.42 -14.34
N LEU A 164 2.66 0.57 -14.71
CA LEU A 164 2.41 -0.71 -15.38
C LEU A 164 1.84 -1.76 -14.42
N PHE A 165 2.32 -1.81 -13.17
CA PHE A 165 1.93 -2.83 -12.20
C PHE A 165 1.63 -2.23 -10.81
N PRO A 166 0.73 -2.85 -10.02
CA PRO A 166 0.43 -2.43 -8.67
C PRO A 166 1.58 -2.76 -7.70
N LYS A 167 1.93 -1.80 -6.86
CA LYS A 167 2.88 -1.95 -5.75
C LYS A 167 2.20 -2.54 -4.52
N PRO A 168 2.91 -3.32 -3.68
CA PRO A 168 2.40 -3.71 -2.38
C PRO A 168 2.08 -2.48 -1.53
N GLY A 169 0.98 -2.52 -0.78
CA GLY A 169 0.60 -1.40 0.07
C GLY A 169 -0.86 -1.44 0.53
N PRO A 170 -1.17 -0.78 1.66
CA PRO A 170 -2.48 -0.85 2.29
C PRO A 170 -3.58 -0.24 1.40
N ILE A 171 -4.68 -0.98 1.22
CA ILE A 171 -5.93 -0.49 0.64
C ILE A 171 -7.01 -0.52 1.71
N THR A 172 -7.78 0.56 1.84
CA THR A 172 -8.94 0.58 2.72
C THR A 172 -10.18 1.04 1.96
N VAL A 173 -11.25 0.26 2.07
CA VAL A 173 -12.55 0.52 1.48
C VAL A 173 -13.54 0.87 2.58
N TYR A 174 -14.18 2.02 2.47
CA TYR A 174 -15.26 2.46 3.35
C TYR A 174 -16.57 2.49 2.57
N PHE A 175 -17.60 1.83 3.08
CA PHE A 175 -18.98 2.02 2.65
C PHE A 175 -19.70 2.91 3.66
N HIS A 176 -20.25 4.02 3.18
CA HIS A 176 -20.90 5.03 4.01
C HIS A 176 -22.41 4.79 4.12
N PRO A 177 -23.10 5.45 5.07
CA PRO A 177 -24.56 5.38 5.17
C PRO A 177 -25.26 5.70 3.83
N PRO A 178 -26.40 5.04 3.54
CA PRO A 178 -27.13 5.23 2.29
C PRO A 178 -27.66 6.66 2.15
N LEU A 179 -27.44 7.26 0.99
CA LEU A 179 -28.15 8.45 0.55
C LEU A 179 -29.43 7.99 -0.15
N ARG A 180 -30.56 8.17 0.53
CA ARG A 180 -31.88 7.93 -0.07
C ARG A 180 -32.27 9.11 -0.91
N VAL A 181 -32.79 8.82 -2.09
CA VAL A 181 -33.25 9.81 -3.04
C VAL A 181 -34.68 9.41 -3.39
N GLU A 182 -35.64 10.29 -3.11
CA GLU A 182 -37.02 10.05 -3.51
C GLU A 182 -37.12 10.05 -5.03
N ALA A 183 -37.71 8.99 -5.58
CA ALA A 183 -37.95 8.91 -7.01
C ALA A 183 -38.91 10.04 -7.40
N SER A 184 -38.51 10.84 -8.38
CA SER A 184 -39.35 11.93 -8.88
C SER A 184 -39.90 11.54 -10.25
N GLU A 185 -41.23 11.39 -10.35
CA GLU A 185 -41.89 11.11 -11.63
C GLU A 185 -41.65 12.23 -12.66
N ARG A 186 -41.45 13.48 -12.20
CA ARG A 186 -41.11 14.63 -13.05
C ARG A 186 -39.78 14.43 -13.80
N LEU A 187 -38.87 13.62 -13.25
CA LEU A 187 -37.55 13.36 -13.83
C LEU A 187 -37.53 12.29 -14.91
N ARG A 188 -38.64 11.58 -15.13
CA ARG A 188 -38.81 10.67 -16.28
C ARG A 188 -38.74 11.44 -17.61
N TRP A 189 -39.15 12.72 -17.60
CA TRP A 189 -39.34 13.54 -18.81
C TRP A 189 -38.50 14.83 -18.85
N LYS A 190 -38.06 15.39 -17.71
CA LYS A 190 -37.26 16.65 -17.66
C LYS A 190 -36.12 16.55 -16.65
N ARG A 191 -34.99 17.22 -16.89
CA ARG A 191 -33.84 17.23 -15.96
C ARG A 191 -34.04 18.29 -14.87
N ASP A 192 -33.87 17.89 -13.60
CA ASP A 192 -33.74 18.80 -12.46
C ASP A 192 -32.26 18.91 -12.07
N LYS A 193 -31.60 19.96 -12.55
CA LYS A 193 -30.18 20.18 -12.29
C LYS A 193 -29.90 20.49 -10.81
N THR A 194 -30.86 21.09 -10.10
CA THR A 194 -30.69 21.48 -8.70
C THR A 194 -30.68 20.24 -7.82
N LEU A 195 -31.67 19.36 -8.02
CA LEU A 195 -31.73 18.09 -7.29
C LEU A 195 -30.57 17.16 -7.66
N GLU A 196 -30.21 17.07 -8.95
CA GLU A 196 -29.02 16.35 -9.40
C GLU A 196 -27.75 16.83 -8.66
N ARG A 197 -27.60 18.15 -8.51
CA ARG A 197 -26.45 18.78 -7.83
C ARG A 197 -26.44 18.48 -6.34
N GLN A 198 -27.56 18.62 -5.64
CA GLN A 198 -27.66 18.32 -4.19
C GLN A 198 -27.25 16.87 -3.89
N VAL A 199 -27.72 15.92 -4.70
CA VAL A 199 -27.36 14.49 -4.54
C VAL A 199 -25.85 14.29 -4.75
N VAL A 200 -25.27 14.92 -5.78
CA VAL A 200 -23.82 14.84 -6.03
C VAL A 200 -23.01 15.47 -4.92
N GLU A 201 -23.42 16.63 -4.38
CA GLU A 201 -22.74 17.31 -3.27
C GLU A 201 -22.77 16.46 -2.00
N GLY A 202 -23.93 15.85 -1.66
CA GLY A 202 -24.04 14.92 -0.52
C GLY A 202 -23.15 13.67 -0.68
N LEU A 203 -23.06 13.15 -1.90
CA LEU A 203 -22.17 12.04 -2.26
C LEU A 203 -20.69 12.43 -2.10
N ILE A 204 -20.27 13.58 -2.65
CA ILE A 204 -18.91 14.11 -2.51
C ILE A 204 -18.58 14.29 -1.03
N GLY A 205 -19.48 14.91 -0.26
CA GLY A 205 -19.30 15.13 1.18
C GLY A 205 -19.06 13.81 1.93
N SER A 206 -19.82 12.77 1.60
CA SER A 206 -19.66 11.43 2.20
C SER A 206 -18.29 10.82 1.89
N ILE A 207 -17.83 10.91 0.64
CA ILE A 207 -16.52 10.37 0.23
C ILE A 207 -15.37 11.17 0.87
N HIS A 208 -15.49 12.51 0.92
CA HIS A 208 -14.48 13.39 1.48
C HIS A 208 -14.18 13.12 2.95
N LYS A 209 -15.18 12.67 3.74
CA LYS A 209 -15.01 12.34 5.17
C LYS A 209 -13.84 11.39 5.45
N LYS A 210 -13.57 10.44 4.55
CA LYS A 210 -12.47 9.47 4.69
C LYS A 210 -11.33 9.72 3.72
N LEU A 211 -11.62 10.24 2.52
CA LEU A 211 -10.59 10.45 1.52
C LEU A 211 -9.63 11.59 1.89
N VAL A 212 -10.15 12.78 2.19
CA VAL A 212 -9.32 13.99 2.38
C VAL A 212 -8.33 13.84 3.54
N PRO A 213 -8.71 13.33 4.74
CA PRO A 213 -7.74 13.08 5.80
C PRO A 213 -6.63 12.11 5.41
N SER A 214 -6.95 11.08 4.61
CA SER A 214 -5.93 10.17 4.12
C SER A 214 -4.97 10.84 3.15
N LEU A 215 -5.48 11.65 2.22
CA LEU A 215 -4.64 12.36 1.26
C LEU A 215 -3.69 13.34 1.96
N ARG A 216 -4.17 14.04 2.99
CA ARG A 216 -3.31 14.90 3.83
C ARG A 216 -2.22 14.10 4.55
N ARG A 217 -2.56 12.91 5.06
CA ARG A 217 -1.59 12.01 5.70
C ARG A 217 -0.54 11.54 4.70
N ASP A 218 -0.96 11.15 3.50
CA ASP A 218 -0.07 10.70 2.44
C ASP A 218 0.87 11.84 2.00
N ALA A 219 0.33 13.03 1.74
CA ALA A 219 1.13 14.21 1.40
C ALA A 219 2.13 14.58 2.51
N ARG A 220 1.75 14.47 3.79
CA ARG A 220 2.67 14.67 4.92
C ARG A 220 3.78 13.63 4.91
N LEU A 221 3.44 12.36 4.69
CA LEU A 221 4.42 11.28 4.63
C LEU A 221 5.38 11.47 3.45
N ASP A 222 4.87 11.84 2.28
CA ASP A 222 5.68 12.08 1.09
C ASP A 222 6.64 13.26 1.32
N ARG A 223 6.22 14.34 1.97
CA ARG A 223 7.13 15.43 2.38
C ARG A 223 8.23 14.96 3.34
N LEU A 224 7.87 14.14 4.33
CA LEU A 224 8.84 13.58 5.28
C LEU A 224 9.83 12.61 4.61
N LEU A 225 9.38 11.88 3.58
CA LEU A 225 10.22 10.95 2.82
C LEU A 225 11.04 11.63 1.71
N ALA A 226 10.54 12.74 1.16
CA ALA A 226 11.22 13.55 0.16
C ALA A 226 12.26 14.49 0.78
N ALA A 227 12.10 14.87 2.05
CA ALA A 227 13.17 15.47 2.81
C ALA A 227 14.39 14.53 2.75
N ALA A 228 15.51 15.03 2.21
CA ALA A 228 16.76 14.28 2.22
C ALA A 228 17.00 13.74 3.64
N PRO A 229 17.50 12.50 3.80
CA PRO A 229 17.96 12.09 5.13
C PRO A 229 18.89 13.19 5.63
N ALA A 230 18.70 13.65 6.86
CA ALA A 230 19.59 14.64 7.46
C ALA A 230 21.03 14.19 7.17
N PRO A 231 21.91 15.09 6.70
CA PRO A 231 23.30 14.71 6.49
C PRO A 231 23.78 14.05 7.78
N PRO A 232 24.42 12.87 7.68
CA PRO A 232 24.89 12.18 8.87
C PRO A 232 25.68 13.18 9.73
N SER A 233 25.35 13.24 11.02
CA SER A 233 26.04 14.17 11.92
C SER A 233 27.53 13.83 11.92
N LEU A 234 28.40 14.84 11.92
CA LEU A 234 29.87 14.70 11.97
C LEU A 234 30.35 13.74 13.06
N LEU A 235 29.59 13.63 14.16
CA LEU A 235 29.82 12.67 15.23
C LEU A 235 29.71 11.21 14.77
N VAL A 236 28.74 10.84 13.93
CA VAL A 236 28.49 9.45 13.52
C VAL A 236 29.48 8.99 12.45
N GLU A 237 29.89 9.88 11.54
CA GLU A 237 30.94 9.59 10.56
C GLU A 237 32.35 9.73 11.14
N GLY A 238 32.51 10.58 12.16
CA GLY A 238 33.78 10.81 12.84
C GLY A 238 34.13 9.75 13.89
N ILE A 239 33.16 9.02 14.45
CA ILE A 239 33.41 8.01 15.49
C ILE A 239 34.38 6.91 15.02
N PRO A 240 34.23 6.29 13.83
CA PRO A 240 35.19 5.28 13.37
C PRO A 240 36.64 5.79 13.22
N PRO A 241 36.94 6.91 12.53
CA PRO A 241 38.30 7.44 12.46
C PRO A 241 38.82 7.95 13.82
N LEU A 242 37.96 8.48 14.68
CA LEU A 242 38.36 8.95 16.01
C LEU A 242 38.67 7.77 16.95
N PHE A 243 37.90 6.68 16.87
CA PHE A 243 38.18 5.43 17.56
C PHE A 243 39.50 4.80 17.07
N LEU A 244 39.76 4.82 15.75
CA LEU A 244 41.00 4.32 15.18
C LEU A 244 42.22 5.20 15.50
N GLY A 245 42.05 6.53 15.57
CA GLY A 245 43.08 7.45 16.03
C GLY A 245 43.41 7.27 17.51
N LEU A 246 42.40 7.06 18.35
CA LEU A 246 42.61 6.70 19.77
C LEU A 246 43.29 5.34 19.89
N ALA A 247 42.85 4.34 19.14
CA ALA A 247 43.50 3.03 19.08
C ALA A 247 44.99 3.17 18.67
N TRP A 248 45.31 4.03 17.70
CA TRP A 248 46.68 4.37 17.30
C TRP A 248 47.54 4.90 18.45
N CYS A 249 46.99 5.81 19.25
CA CYS A 249 47.73 6.42 20.35
C CYS A 249 47.94 5.48 21.55
N PHE A 250 47.07 4.49 21.75
CA PHE A 250 47.02 3.72 23.01
C PHE A 250 47.32 2.21 22.86
N LEU A 251 47.39 1.63 21.66
CA LEU A 251 47.80 0.23 21.48
C LEU A 251 49.33 0.05 21.42
N PRO A 252 49.92 -0.89 22.19
CA PRO A 252 51.36 -1.17 22.16
C PRO A 252 51.85 -1.52 20.76
N ARG A 253 52.98 -0.95 20.34
CA ARG A 253 53.56 -1.13 18.98
C ARG A 253 53.74 -2.60 18.55
N ALA A 254 53.93 -3.51 19.49
CA ALA A 254 54.03 -4.96 19.24
C ALA A 254 52.72 -5.60 18.71
N GLY A 255 51.54 -5.06 19.04
CA GLY A 255 50.25 -5.58 18.56
C GLY A 255 49.86 -5.11 17.15
N TRP A 256 50.59 -4.14 16.58
CA TRP A 256 50.31 -3.59 15.26
C TRP A 256 50.70 -4.53 14.11
N ALA A 257 51.63 -5.44 14.36
CA ALA A 257 52.01 -6.45 13.36
C ALA A 257 50.87 -7.47 13.10
N GLU A 258 50.03 -7.75 14.10
CA GLU A 258 48.91 -8.71 13.98
C GLU A 258 47.58 -8.03 13.62
N VAL A 259 47.34 -6.80 14.08
CA VAL A 259 46.02 -6.11 13.95
C VAL A 259 46.09 -4.88 13.02
N GLY A 260 47.27 -4.29 12.84
CA GLY A 260 47.44 -2.98 12.21
C GLY A 260 47.19 -2.95 10.71
N ALA A 261 47.66 -3.95 9.96
CA ALA A 261 47.45 -3.98 8.51
C ALA A 261 45.95 -4.09 8.13
N PRO A 262 45.16 -5.06 8.68
CA PRO A 262 43.72 -5.15 8.38
C PRO A 262 42.94 -3.89 8.78
N ALA A 263 43.29 -3.23 9.88
CA ALA A 263 42.63 -2.01 10.35
C ALA A 263 42.87 -0.83 9.38
N VAL A 264 44.10 -0.70 8.90
CA VAL A 264 44.49 0.32 7.92
C VAL A 264 43.83 0.07 6.56
N TRP A 265 43.74 -1.19 6.11
CA TRP A 265 42.98 -1.54 4.89
C TRP A 265 41.48 -1.25 5.02
N ALA A 266 40.86 -1.59 6.15
CA ALA A 266 39.44 -1.33 6.41
C ALA A 266 39.13 0.19 6.46
N LEU A 267 40.01 0.97 7.11
CA LEU A 267 39.90 2.43 7.15
C LEU A 267 40.11 3.05 5.77
N SER A 268 41.11 2.57 5.03
CA SER A 268 41.40 3.07 3.68
C SER A 268 40.28 2.75 2.70
N ALA A 269 39.68 1.56 2.79
CA ALA A 269 38.50 1.18 2.00
C ALA A 269 37.28 2.03 2.38
N TYR A 270 37.06 2.29 3.67
CA TYR A 270 35.98 3.15 4.15
C TYR A 270 36.13 4.60 3.65
N LEU A 271 37.32 5.18 3.78
CA LEU A 271 37.64 6.53 3.31
C LEU A 271 37.59 6.64 1.78
N ALA A 272 38.02 5.60 1.04
CA ALA A 272 37.93 5.56 -0.42
C ALA A 272 36.46 5.52 -0.90
N VAL A 273 35.60 4.74 -0.23
CA VAL A 273 34.16 4.72 -0.51
C VAL A 273 33.54 6.09 -0.20
N LEU A 274 33.84 6.68 0.96
CA LEU A 274 33.38 8.04 1.31
C LEU A 274 33.83 9.11 0.30
N GLY A 275 35.08 9.03 -0.17
CA GLY A 275 35.62 9.92 -1.20
C GLY A 275 34.94 9.76 -2.56
N LEU A 276 34.69 8.51 -2.99
CA LEU A 276 33.92 8.19 -4.20
C LEU A 276 32.47 8.70 -4.11
N GLU A 277 31.88 8.68 -2.91
CA GLU A 277 30.52 9.18 -2.67
C GLU A 277 30.42 10.71 -2.68
N LEU A 278 31.43 11.41 -2.20
CA LEU A 278 31.53 12.87 -2.30
C LEU A 278 31.80 13.33 -3.74
N ALA A 279 32.48 12.51 -4.53
CA ALA A 279 32.83 12.82 -5.92
C ALA A 279 31.71 12.51 -6.93
N VAL A 280 30.74 11.63 -6.62
CA VAL A 280 29.73 11.18 -7.59
C VAL A 280 28.31 11.16 -7.00
N GLU A 281 27.39 11.96 -7.55
CA GLU A 281 25.97 11.99 -7.18
C GLU A 281 25.21 10.73 -7.66
N TRP A 282 25.33 9.62 -6.95
CA TRP A 282 24.53 8.42 -7.25
C TRP A 282 23.11 8.47 -6.64
N ARG A 283 22.08 8.18 -7.43
CA ARG A 283 20.67 8.05 -6.97
C ARG A 283 20.14 6.62 -7.20
N GLY A 284 19.71 5.93 -6.15
CA GLY A 284 19.09 4.59 -6.27
C GLY A 284 18.89 3.84 -4.94
N LEU A 285 17.99 2.86 -4.89
CA LEU A 285 17.69 2.08 -3.68
C LEU A 285 18.87 1.19 -3.24
N GLY A 286 19.58 0.59 -4.21
CA GLY A 286 20.78 -0.21 -3.97
C GLY A 286 21.95 0.62 -3.43
N VAL A 287 22.09 1.86 -3.88
CA VAL A 287 23.11 2.82 -3.40
C VAL A 287 22.81 3.23 -1.96
N LYS A 288 21.54 3.50 -1.63
CA LYS A 288 21.12 3.75 -0.25
C LYS A 288 21.34 2.56 0.68
N TRP A 289 21.17 1.34 0.17
CA TRP A 289 21.49 0.10 0.88
C TRP A 289 23.00 -0.03 1.12
N GLY A 290 23.82 0.15 0.07
CA GLY A 290 25.28 0.14 0.16
C GLY A 290 25.80 1.14 1.20
N ARG A 291 25.33 2.39 1.14
CA ARG A 291 25.63 3.47 2.09
C ARG A 291 25.45 3.08 3.56
N GLN A 292 24.40 2.30 3.83
CA GLN A 292 24.00 2.01 5.20
C GLN A 292 24.46 0.65 5.70
N VAL A 293 24.90 -0.25 4.83
CA VAL A 293 25.30 -1.62 5.19
C VAL A 293 26.81 -1.79 5.10
N LEU A 294 27.46 -1.17 4.12
CA LEU A 294 28.88 -1.39 3.85
C LEU A 294 29.79 -1.00 5.03
N PRO A 295 29.62 0.15 5.71
CA PRO A 295 30.47 0.51 6.85
C PRO A 295 30.38 -0.51 8.00
N TRP A 296 29.20 -1.08 8.21
CA TRP A 296 28.94 -2.05 9.27
C TRP A 296 29.37 -3.45 8.89
N ALA A 297 29.23 -3.85 7.63
CA ALA A 297 29.79 -5.09 7.11
C ALA A 297 31.32 -5.08 7.21
N THR A 298 31.97 -3.94 6.93
CA THR A 298 33.41 -3.76 7.10
C THR A 298 33.82 -3.82 8.58
N LEU A 299 33.08 -3.16 9.48
CA LEU A 299 33.30 -3.25 10.92
C LEU A 299 33.08 -4.68 11.46
N ALA A 300 32.06 -5.39 10.99
CA ALA A 300 31.78 -6.77 11.38
C ALA A 300 32.84 -7.74 10.86
N ALA A 301 33.32 -7.56 9.63
CA ALA A 301 34.43 -8.33 9.08
C ALA A 301 35.73 -8.06 9.83
N PHE A 302 36.01 -6.80 10.19
CA PHE A 302 37.16 -6.42 11.01
C PHE A 302 37.09 -7.01 12.42
N ALA A 303 35.92 -6.97 13.06
CA ALA A 303 35.69 -7.63 14.35
C ALA A 303 35.92 -9.15 14.23
N TRP A 304 35.35 -9.81 13.21
CA TRP A 304 35.54 -11.24 12.97
C TRP A 304 37.02 -11.62 12.80
N GLN A 305 37.80 -10.77 12.13
CA GLN A 305 39.23 -10.99 11.91
C GLN A 305 40.08 -10.69 13.14
N SER A 306 39.67 -9.72 13.96
CA SER A 306 40.41 -9.29 15.17
C SER A 306 40.12 -10.16 16.39
N PHE A 307 38.95 -10.80 16.46
CA PHE A 307 38.54 -11.65 17.60
C PHE A 307 38.70 -13.17 17.32
N GLY A 308 39.01 -13.57 16.07
CA GLY A 308 39.35 -14.95 15.72
C GLY A 308 38.17 -15.93 15.56
N LYS A 309 38.48 -17.21 15.26
CA LYS A 309 37.49 -18.28 15.02
C LYS A 309 36.69 -18.64 16.29
N PRO A 310 35.41 -19.06 16.16
CA PRO A 310 34.37 -19.02 17.19
C PRO A 310 34.46 -20.11 18.28
N ASN A 311 35.65 -20.46 18.77
CA ASN A 311 35.81 -21.43 19.87
C ASN A 311 36.20 -20.78 21.21
N LYS A 312 36.28 -19.44 21.29
CA LYS A 312 36.55 -18.71 22.54
C LYS A 312 35.77 -17.38 22.60
N TRP A 313 34.43 -17.44 22.57
CA TRP A 313 33.58 -16.29 22.87
C TRP A 313 33.53 -16.07 24.39
N ASN A 314 34.51 -15.36 24.94
CA ASN A 314 34.71 -15.32 26.40
C ASN A 314 34.61 -13.93 27.05
N THR A 315 34.19 -12.87 26.35
CA THR A 315 34.00 -11.56 27.02
C THR A 315 32.57 -10.99 26.89
N PRO A 316 31.97 -10.49 27.99
CA PRO A 316 30.69 -9.78 27.98
C PRO A 316 30.65 -8.57 27.01
N LEU A 317 31.82 -8.01 26.70
CA LEU A 317 32.00 -6.90 25.76
C LEU A 317 31.71 -7.29 24.31
N GLU A 318 32.07 -8.50 23.88
CA GLU A 318 31.80 -9.00 22.52
C GLU A 318 30.31 -9.29 22.31
N ALA A 319 29.66 -9.87 23.32
CA ALA A 319 28.22 -10.07 23.33
C ALA A 319 27.46 -8.73 23.35
N ALA A 320 27.93 -7.75 24.12
CA ALA A 320 27.37 -6.40 24.14
C ALA A 320 27.57 -5.67 22.80
N PHE A 321 28.72 -5.85 22.13
CA PHE A 321 29.00 -5.26 20.82
C PHE A 321 28.12 -5.84 19.71
N LEU A 322 27.97 -7.17 19.64
CA LEU A 322 27.06 -7.81 18.69
C LEU A 322 25.59 -7.53 19.02
N PHE A 323 25.24 -7.42 20.30
CA PHE A 323 23.92 -6.99 20.72
C PHE A 323 23.65 -5.54 20.31
N LEU A 324 24.60 -4.62 20.47
CA LEU A 324 24.47 -3.23 20.01
C LEU A 324 24.40 -3.14 18.48
N LEU A 325 25.24 -3.88 17.77
CA LEU A 325 25.28 -3.93 16.31
C LEU A 325 23.97 -4.50 15.76
N GLY A 326 23.49 -5.60 16.35
CA GLY A 326 22.16 -6.15 16.11
C GLY A 326 21.09 -5.11 16.43
N TRP A 327 21.05 -4.57 17.64
CA TRP A 327 20.07 -3.58 18.09
C TRP A 327 19.97 -2.38 17.14
N ILE A 328 21.10 -1.83 16.66
CA ILE A 328 21.14 -0.71 15.73
C ILE A 328 20.64 -1.11 14.33
N ILE A 329 21.00 -2.29 13.84
CA ILE A 329 20.48 -2.86 12.58
C ILE A 329 18.97 -3.13 12.69
N PHE A 330 18.49 -3.65 13.82
CA PHE A 330 17.09 -4.01 14.07
C PHE A 330 16.18 -2.79 14.25
N PHE A 331 16.67 -1.66 14.76
CA PHE A 331 15.85 -0.46 15.03
C PHE A 331 15.72 0.51 13.85
N ARG A 332 16.58 0.44 12.81
CA ARG A 332 16.61 1.43 11.71
C ARG A 332 15.66 1.14 10.53
N PHE A 333 15.04 -0.04 10.44
CA PHE A 333 14.14 -0.42 9.34
C PHE A 333 12.65 -0.34 9.72
N LYS A 334 11.82 0.27 8.86
CA LYS A 334 10.38 0.52 9.14
C LYS A 334 9.51 -0.71 8.90
N GLU A 335 9.96 -1.60 8.01
CA GLU A 335 9.29 -2.84 7.57
C GLU A 335 9.43 -3.98 8.60
N TYR A 336 10.51 -3.99 9.39
CA TYR A 336 10.80 -5.04 10.38
C TYR A 336 9.99 -4.93 11.69
N ARG A 337 9.33 -3.79 11.94
CA ARG A 337 8.48 -3.58 13.12
C ARG A 337 7.29 -4.56 13.23
N ARG A 338 6.89 -5.21 12.13
CA ARG A 338 5.76 -6.15 12.09
C ARG A 338 6.10 -7.56 12.58
N ILE A 339 7.36 -7.96 12.52
CA ILE A 339 7.87 -9.29 12.95
C ILE A 339 8.77 -9.21 14.19
N ARG A 340 8.84 -8.02 14.80
CA ARG A 340 9.65 -7.66 15.97
C ARG A 340 9.39 -8.56 17.19
N THR A 341 8.12 -8.74 17.55
CA THR A 341 7.72 -9.48 18.75
C THR A 341 8.03 -10.98 18.68
N PRO A 342 7.70 -11.70 17.58
CA PRO A 342 8.03 -13.12 17.49
C PRO A 342 9.54 -13.42 17.42
N LEU A 343 10.33 -12.56 16.77
CA LEU A 343 11.79 -12.75 16.70
C LEU A 343 12.48 -12.50 18.05
N LEU A 344 12.04 -11.48 18.79
CA LEU A 344 12.53 -11.25 20.16
C LEU A 344 12.10 -12.36 21.11
N ALA A 345 10.88 -12.90 20.97
CA ALA A 345 10.42 -14.05 21.74
C ALA A 345 11.23 -15.31 21.43
N LEU A 346 11.56 -15.58 20.16
CA LEU A 346 12.42 -16.70 19.76
C LEU A 346 13.86 -16.54 20.27
N GLY A 347 14.43 -15.34 20.17
CA GLY A 347 15.77 -15.06 20.70
C GLY A 347 15.83 -15.18 22.22
N TYR A 348 14.80 -14.71 22.94
CA TYR A 348 14.72 -14.83 24.40
C TYR A 348 14.46 -16.26 24.86
N ALA A 349 13.64 -17.03 24.11
CA ALA A 349 13.42 -18.46 24.37
C ALA A 349 14.68 -19.30 24.12
N ALA A 350 15.45 -19.00 23.07
CA ALA A 350 16.73 -19.64 22.80
C ALA A 350 17.77 -19.32 23.89
N TRP A 351 17.84 -18.05 24.32
CA TRP A 351 18.72 -17.62 25.41
C TRP A 351 18.34 -18.25 26.76
N LEU A 352 17.03 -18.33 27.09
CA LEU A 352 16.55 -19.01 28.30
C LEU A 352 16.82 -20.52 28.25
N ALA A 353 16.61 -21.17 27.11
CA ALA A 353 16.91 -22.59 26.94
C ALA A 353 18.41 -22.88 27.15
N GLU A 354 19.28 -21.97 26.72
CA GLU A 354 20.73 -22.08 26.92
C GLU A 354 21.15 -21.73 28.36
N ALA A 355 20.51 -20.74 29.00
CA ALA A 355 20.76 -20.42 30.41
C ALA A 355 20.34 -21.56 31.35
N VAL A 356 19.21 -22.22 31.07
CA VAL A 356 18.71 -23.37 31.84
C VAL A 356 19.59 -24.62 31.63
N SER A 357 20.13 -24.83 30.42
CA SER A 357 21.05 -25.95 30.17
C SER A 357 22.43 -25.78 30.81
N ARG A 358 22.83 -24.53 31.13
CA ARG A 358 24.07 -24.20 31.84
C ARG A 358 23.93 -24.15 33.36
N GLY A 359 22.73 -23.93 33.89
CA GLY A 359 22.45 -23.92 35.34
C GLY A 359 22.18 -25.29 35.97
N SER A 360 22.23 -26.37 35.19
CA SER A 360 22.00 -27.76 35.63
C SER A 360 23.25 -28.65 35.57
N ARG A 361 24.44 -28.04 35.56
CA ARG A 361 25.73 -28.74 35.70
C ARG A 361 26.47 -28.30 36.95
#